data_AF-A0A497IZL0-F1
#
_entry.id   AF-A0A497IZL0-F1
#
_cell.length_a   1.000
_cell.length_b   1.000
_cell.length_c   1.000
_cell.angle_alpha   90.00
_cell.angle_beta   90.00
_cell.angle_gamma   90.00
#
_symmetry.space_group_name_H-M   'P 1'
#
loop_
_entity.id
_entity.type
_entity.pdbx_description
1 polymer ?
#
loop_
_entity_poly.entity_id
_entity_poly.type
_entity_poly.pdbx_seq_one_letter_code
_entity_poly.pdbx_strand_id
1 'polypeptide(L)'
;MSVSTPPIRAYEKLLGLKRNPFKALSLISPEEASSLFVKQEGDGLLLAMIAETIAGSGSAFIALTGPKGSGRTHRLMVIEDTIEKAGGEVLYFDVAMASGPDILDRLIKTAMSLSAGITV
;
A
#
# COMPACT_ATOMS: atom_id res chain seq x y z
N MET A 1 11.43 21.85 -14.45
CA MET A 1 10.08 22.12 -15.00
C MET A 1 9.20 22.56 -13.84
N SER A 2 8.81 23.84 -13.80
CA SER A 2 7.97 24.37 -12.72
C SER A 2 6.52 23.93 -12.93
N VAL A 3 6.00 23.14 -11.99
CA VAL A 3 4.58 22.79 -11.97
C VAL A 3 3.83 24.03 -11.49
N SER A 4 3.12 24.70 -12.40
CA SER A 4 2.28 25.83 -12.05
C SER A 4 1.21 25.35 -11.07
N THR A 5 1.29 25.84 -9.82
CA THR A 5 0.23 25.62 -8.85
C THR A 5 -1.00 26.36 -9.36
N PRO A 6 -2.12 25.70 -9.67
CA PRO A 6 -3.32 26.40 -10.10
C PRO A 6 -3.73 27.36 -8.98
N PRO A 7 -4.13 28.60 -9.32
CA PRO A 7 -4.46 29.61 -8.32
C PRO A 7 -5.57 29.06 -7.43
N ILE A 8 -5.41 29.25 -6.11
CA ILE A 8 -6.29 28.76 -5.02
C ILE A 8 -7.79 28.90 -5.35
N ARG A 9 -8.14 29.91 -6.16
CA ARG A 9 -9.50 30.24 -6.62
C ARG A 9 -10.15 29.23 -7.60
N ALA A 10 -9.40 28.32 -8.23
CA ALA A 10 -9.98 27.36 -9.18
C ALA A 10 -10.83 26.28 -8.48
N TYR A 11 -10.37 25.79 -7.33
CA TYR A 11 -11.05 24.74 -6.56
C TYR A 11 -12.34 25.25 -5.91
N GLU A 12 -12.31 26.48 -5.40
CA GLU A 12 -13.46 27.10 -4.76
C GLU A 12 -14.59 27.33 -5.77
N LYS A 13 -14.26 27.79 -6.98
CA LYS A 13 -15.24 28.10 -8.02
C LYS A 13 -15.88 26.86 -8.66
N LEU A 14 -15.14 25.75 -8.77
CA LEU A 14 -15.63 24.53 -9.44
C LEU A 14 -16.24 23.51 -8.47
N LEU A 15 -15.75 23.45 -7.23
CA LEU A 15 -16.06 22.38 -6.28
C LEU A 15 -16.52 22.90 -4.90
N GLY A 16 -16.52 24.21 -4.66
CA GLY A 16 -16.83 24.78 -3.35
C GLY A 16 -15.75 24.52 -2.28
N LEU A 17 -14.55 24.11 -2.69
CA LEU A 17 -13.47 23.70 -1.80
C LEU A 17 -12.40 24.79 -1.67
N LYS A 18 -12.08 25.18 -0.43
CA LYS A 18 -11.06 26.20 -0.14
C LYS A 18 -9.62 25.78 -0.48
N ARG A 19 -9.36 24.48 -0.63
CA ARG A 19 -8.07 23.88 -1.03
C ARG A 19 -8.28 22.51 -1.66
N ASN A 20 -7.27 22.00 -2.37
CA ASN A 20 -7.30 20.66 -2.95
C ASN A 20 -7.31 19.59 -1.83
N PRO A 21 -8.38 18.77 -1.71
CA PRO A 21 -8.51 17.76 -0.65
C PRO A 21 -7.59 16.54 -0.86
N PHE A 22 -7.06 16.36 -2.07
CA PHE A 22 -6.15 15.26 -2.42
C PHE A 22 -4.68 15.64 -2.29
N LYS A 23 -4.37 16.91 -2.00
CA LYS A 23 -2.99 17.38 -1.78
C LYS A 23 -2.42 16.94 -0.43
N ALA A 24 -3.23 16.27 0.40
CA ALA A 24 -2.94 15.89 1.77
C ALA A 24 -3.11 14.38 2.01
N LEU A 25 -2.67 13.52 1.08
CA LEU A 25 -2.51 12.09 1.38
C LEU A 25 -1.45 11.82 2.48
N SER A 26 -0.76 12.86 2.97
CA SER A 26 0.25 12.78 4.05
C SER A 26 -0.26 13.17 5.44
N LEU A 27 -1.57 13.42 5.63
CA LEU A 27 -2.13 13.96 6.89
C LEU A 27 -3.01 12.97 7.66
N ILE A 28 -3.23 11.76 7.13
CA ILE A 28 -4.15 10.78 7.70
C ILE A 28 -3.33 9.50 7.94
N SER A 29 -3.32 8.99 9.17
CA SER A 29 -2.65 7.73 9.46
C SER A 29 -3.33 6.57 8.70
N PRO A 30 -2.64 5.46 8.39
CA PRO A 30 -3.26 4.30 7.74
C PRO A 30 -4.52 3.80 8.47
N GLU A 31 -4.55 3.93 9.79
CA GLU A 31 -5.69 3.64 10.67
C GLU A 31 -6.88 4.58 10.44
N GLU A 32 -6.64 5.90 10.46
CA GLU A 32 -7.67 6.90 10.21
C GLU A 32 -8.21 6.77 8.77
N ALA A 33 -7.33 6.50 7.82
CA ALA A 33 -7.70 6.28 6.43
C ALA A 33 -8.58 5.03 6.31
N SER A 34 -8.20 3.92 6.94
CA SER A 34 -8.99 2.69 6.99
C SER A 34 -10.40 2.89 7.58
N SER A 35 -10.55 3.82 8.54
CA SER A 35 -11.84 4.16 9.13
C SER A 35 -12.77 4.98 8.21
N LEU A 36 -12.18 5.71 7.25
CA LEU A 36 -12.92 6.58 6.32
C LEU A 36 -13.33 5.85 5.04
N PHE A 37 -12.63 4.78 4.66
CA PHE A 37 -12.94 4.03 3.44
C PHE A 37 -13.99 2.95 3.68
N VAL A 38 -14.88 2.79 2.69
CA VAL A 38 -15.89 1.73 2.69
C VAL A 38 -15.19 0.39 2.44
N LYS A 39 -15.34 -0.54 3.39
CA LYS A 39 -14.91 -1.93 3.23
C LYS A 39 -15.48 -2.52 1.94
N GLN A 40 -14.60 -3.05 1.11
CA GLN A 40 -14.96 -3.78 -0.10
C GLN A 40 -15.06 -5.28 0.21
N GLU A 41 -15.76 -6.01 -0.66
CA GLU A 41 -16.04 -7.44 -0.50
C GLU A 41 -14.77 -8.29 -0.27
N GLY A 42 -13.65 -7.93 -0.92
CA GLY A 42 -12.37 -8.65 -0.80
C GLY A 42 -11.54 -8.31 0.45
N ASP A 43 -11.90 -7.26 1.21
CA ASP A 43 -11.05 -6.78 2.31
C ASP A 43 -11.02 -7.76 3.49
N GLY A 44 -12.12 -8.49 3.73
CA GLY A 44 -12.17 -9.51 4.78
C GLY A 44 -11.21 -10.67 4.54
N LEU A 45 -11.22 -11.21 3.32
CA LEU A 45 -10.32 -12.30 2.92
C LEU A 45 -8.86 -11.84 2.94
N LEU A 46 -8.59 -10.62 2.45
CA LEU A 46 -7.27 -10.02 2.48
C LEU A 46 -6.69 -9.96 3.89
N LEU A 47 -7.46 -9.41 4.84
CA LEU A 47 -7.04 -9.26 6.24
C LEU A 47 -6.84 -10.62 6.92
N ALA A 48 -7.68 -11.62 6.61
CA ALA A 48 -7.52 -12.97 7.15
C ALA A 48 -6.19 -13.62 6.70
N MET A 49 -5.86 -13.54 5.41
CA MET A 49 -4.59 -14.08 4.88
C MET A 49 -3.36 -13.40 5.51
N ILE A 50 -3.44 -12.09 5.74
CA ILE A 50 -2.37 -11.33 6.39
C ILE A 50 -2.22 -11.77 7.85
N ALA A 51 -3.33 -11.92 8.58
CA ALA A 51 -3.31 -12.37 9.96
C ALA A 51 -2.69 -13.78 10.09
N GLU A 52 -3.03 -14.71 9.19
CA GLU A 52 -2.43 -16.05 9.14
C GLU A 52 -0.91 -16.00 8.86
N THR A 53 -0.49 -15.09 7.96
CA THR A 53 0.93 -14.89 7.63
C THR A 53 1.70 -14.31 8.82
N ILE A 54 1.15 -13.30 9.50
CA ILE A 54 1.76 -12.69 10.70
C ILE A 54 1.85 -13.72 11.84
N ALA A 55 0.84 -14.58 11.99
CA ALA A 55 0.84 -15.65 12.99
C ALA A 55 1.87 -16.77 12.69
N GLY A 56 2.50 -16.77 11.52
CA GLY A 56 3.43 -17.82 11.10
C GLY A 56 2.74 -19.14 10.73
N SER A 57 1.41 -19.15 10.59
CA SER A 57 0.62 -20.34 10.25
C SER A 57 0.72 -20.72 8.77
N GLY A 58 1.16 -19.79 7.92
CA GLY A 58 1.30 -19.99 6.48
C GLY A 58 1.94 -18.80 5.77
N SER A 59 2.06 -18.91 4.45
CA SER A 59 2.54 -17.82 3.58
C SER A 59 1.47 -17.47 2.55
N ALA A 60 1.24 -16.18 2.31
CA ALA A 60 0.28 -15.71 1.32
C ALA A 60 0.95 -15.09 0.08
N PHE A 61 0.43 -15.38 -1.10
CA PHE A 61 0.72 -14.65 -2.33
C PHE A 61 -0.55 -13.96 -2.81
N ILE A 62 -0.50 -12.62 -2.91
CA ILE A 62 -1.70 -11.80 -3.12
C ILE A 62 -1.49 -10.91 -4.35
N ALA A 63 -2.41 -11.00 -5.31
CA ALA A 63 -2.47 -10.09 -6.45
C ALA A 63 -3.66 -9.11 -6.29
N LEU A 64 -3.36 -7.85 -5.95
CA LEU A 64 -4.37 -6.79 -5.84
C LEU A 64 -4.69 -6.19 -7.22
N THR A 65 -5.79 -6.63 -7.82
CA THR A 65 -6.24 -6.16 -9.14
C THR A 65 -7.47 -5.27 -9.04
N GLY A 66 -7.70 -4.44 -10.07
CA GLY A 66 -8.88 -3.59 -10.16
C GLY A 66 -8.68 -2.30 -10.95
N PRO A 67 -9.76 -1.54 -11.20
CA PRO A 67 -9.72 -0.30 -11.96
C PRO A 67 -8.81 0.77 -11.33
N LYS A 68 -8.39 1.77 -12.13
CA LYS A 68 -7.67 2.94 -11.61
C LYS A 68 -8.55 3.65 -10.57
N GLY A 69 -7.99 3.93 -9.40
CA GLY A 69 -8.71 4.58 -8.30
C GLY A 69 -9.46 3.63 -7.36
N SER A 70 -9.39 2.31 -7.54
CA SER A 70 -10.06 1.34 -6.66
C SER A 70 -9.46 1.22 -5.24
N GLY A 71 -8.42 2.01 -4.91
CA GLY A 71 -7.77 1.99 -3.60
C GLY A 71 -6.69 0.91 -3.41
N ARG A 72 -6.13 0.34 -4.50
CA ARG A 72 -5.04 -0.67 -4.42
C ARG A 72 -3.84 -0.21 -3.61
N THR A 73 -3.33 0.99 -3.89
CA THR A 73 -2.19 1.58 -3.16
C THR A 73 -2.54 1.82 -1.70
N HIS A 74 -3.76 2.26 -1.41
CA HIS A 74 -4.20 2.47 -0.03
C HIS A 74 -4.23 1.16 0.76
N ARG A 75 -4.77 0.08 0.17
CA ARG A 75 -4.71 -1.24 0.78
C ARG A 75 -3.27 -1.66 1.08
N LEU A 76 -2.35 -1.52 0.13
CA LEU A 76 -0.93 -1.83 0.38
C LEU A 76 -0.35 -1.07 1.58
N MET A 77 -0.66 0.23 1.74
CA MET A 77 -0.23 1.00 2.90
C MET A 77 -0.84 0.50 4.22
N VAL A 78 -2.08 0.03 4.21
CA VAL A 78 -2.71 -0.58 5.41
C VAL A 78 -2.06 -1.91 5.75
N ILE A 79 -1.73 -2.72 4.74
CA ILE A 79 -1.03 -3.99 4.93
C ILE A 79 0.37 -3.73 5.51
N GLU A 80 1.09 -2.76 4.96
CA GLU A 80 2.40 -2.33 5.46
C GLU A 80 2.33 -1.95 6.93
N ASP A 81 1.44 -1.01 7.30
CA ASP A 81 1.24 -0.58 8.69
C ASP A 81 0.91 -1.76 9.62
N THR A 82 0.10 -2.72 9.15
CA THR A 82 -0.27 -3.91 9.92
C THR A 82 0.94 -4.83 10.16
N ILE A 83 1.79 -5.03 9.14
CA ILE A 83 2.99 -5.87 9.23
C ILE A 83 4.04 -5.21 10.13
N GLU A 84 4.30 -3.91 9.95
CA GLU A 84 5.27 -3.17 10.75
C GLU A 84 4.87 -3.12 12.23
N LYS A 85 3.59 -2.92 12.54
CA LYS A 85 3.06 -2.99 13.92
C LYS A 85 3.24 -4.37 14.56
N ALA A 86 3.26 -5.43 13.76
CA ALA A 86 3.56 -6.79 14.22
C ALA A 86 5.06 -7.08 14.33
N GLY A 87 5.93 -6.11 14.05
CA GLY A 87 7.40 -6.26 14.07
C GLY A 87 7.98 -6.90 12.81
N GLY A 88 7.18 -7.02 11.74
CA GLY A 88 7.64 -7.49 10.44
C GLY A 88 8.32 -6.40 9.62
N GLU A 89 9.01 -6.80 8.55
CA GLU A 89 9.69 -5.90 7.61
C GLU A 89 9.01 -5.95 6.23
N VAL A 90 8.81 -4.78 5.62
CA VAL A 90 8.13 -4.64 4.32
C VAL A 90 9.14 -4.20 3.26
N LEU A 91 9.11 -4.87 2.11
CA LEU A 91 10.02 -4.60 0.99
C LEU A 91 9.23 -4.18 -0.25
N TYR A 92 9.56 -3.01 -0.79
CA TYR A 92 8.98 -2.51 -2.02
C TYR A 92 9.93 -2.72 -3.20
N PHE A 93 9.40 -3.33 -4.26
CA PHE A 93 10.11 -3.50 -5.52
C PHE A 93 9.35 -2.78 -6.64
N ASP A 94 10.02 -1.88 -7.35
CA ASP A 94 9.48 -1.27 -8.56
C ASP A 94 9.56 -2.28 -9.70
N VAL A 95 8.40 -2.75 -10.15
CA VAL A 95 8.27 -3.66 -11.29
C VAL A 95 8.07 -2.84 -12.56
N ALA A 96 9.09 -2.03 -12.91
CA ALA A 96 9.14 -1.44 -14.23
C ALA A 96 9.17 -2.58 -15.27
N MET A 97 8.35 -2.51 -16.32
CA MET A 97 8.22 -3.56 -17.36
C MET A 97 9.53 -3.96 -18.04
N ALA A 98 10.62 -3.19 -17.87
CA ALA A 98 11.94 -3.49 -18.40
C ALA A 98 12.72 -4.54 -17.57
N SER A 99 12.27 -4.83 -16.35
CA SER A 99 12.87 -5.83 -15.47
C SER A 99 12.21 -7.17 -15.75
N GLY A 100 12.86 -8.02 -16.56
CA GLY A 100 12.35 -9.31 -16.98
C GLY A 100 12.15 -10.34 -15.83
N PRO A 101 12.17 -11.65 -16.14
CA PRO A 101 11.95 -12.74 -15.17
C PRO A 101 12.81 -12.65 -13.89
N ASP A 102 13.98 -12.01 -13.99
CA ASP A 102 14.97 -11.86 -12.92
C ASP A 102 14.46 -11.10 -11.69
N ILE A 103 13.37 -10.33 -11.81
CA ILE A 103 12.88 -9.53 -10.68
C ILE A 103 12.26 -10.41 -9.58
N LEU A 104 11.61 -11.51 -9.95
CA LEU A 104 11.04 -12.47 -8.99
C LEU A 104 12.15 -13.21 -8.26
N ASP A 105 13.17 -13.65 -8.99
CA ASP A 105 14.36 -14.29 -8.40
C ASP A 105 15.08 -13.37 -7.43
N ARG A 106 15.24 -12.09 -7.79
CA ARG A 106 15.84 -11.09 -6.91
C ARG A 106 14.97 -10.87 -5.67
N LEU A 107 13.66 -10.75 -5.83
CA LEU A 107 12.72 -10.58 -4.72
C LEU A 107 12.80 -11.75 -3.74
N ILE A 108 12.74 -12.99 -4.24
CA ILE A 108 12.81 -14.20 -3.41
C ILE A 108 14.16 -14.29 -2.70
N LYS A 109 15.27 -14.06 -3.41
CA LYS A 109 16.62 -14.09 -2.80
C LYS A 109 16.79 -13.02 -1.72
N THR A 110 16.31 -11.80 -1.96
CA THR A 110 16.36 -10.72 -0.97
C THR A 110 15.51 -11.04 0.25
N ALA A 111 14.27 -11.50 0.05
CA ALA A 111 13.39 -11.87 1.16
C ALA A 111 13.98 -13.00 2.01
N MET A 112 14.52 -14.06 1.37
CA MET A 112 15.15 -15.18 2.07
C MET A 112 16.42 -14.76 2.82
N SER A 113 17.23 -13.85 2.25
CA SER A 113 18.42 -13.35 2.92
C SER A 113 18.08 -12.54 4.17
N LEU A 114 16.99 -11.77 4.15
CA LEU A 114 16.56 -10.94 5.28
C LEU A 114 15.86 -11.79 6.35
N SER A 115 15.08 -12.79 5.96
CA SER A 115 14.42 -13.70 6.90
C SER A 115 15.40 -14.68 7.57
N ALA A 116 16.46 -15.12 6.88
CA ALA A 116 17.47 -16.04 7.42
C ALA A 116 18.34 -15.44 8.55
N GLY A 117 18.25 -14.13 8.79
CA GLY A 117 18.96 -13.44 9.88
C GLY A 117 18.35 -13.67 11.28
N ILE A 118 17.15 -14.24 11.38
CA ILE A 118 16.52 -14.61 12.66
C ILE A 118 16.83 -16.09 12.94
N THR A 119 18.07 -16.37 13.32
CA THR A 119 18.41 -17.59 14.05
C THR A 119 17.90 -17.46 15.48
N VAL A 120 16.85 -18.20 15.83
CA VAL A 120 16.49 -18.52 17.22
C VAL A 120 17.32 -19.71 17.68
#